data_AF-A0A5C7MIM9-F1
#
_entry.id   AF-A0A5C7MIM9-F1
#
_cell.length_a   1.000
_cell.length_b   1.000
_cell.length_c   1.000
_cell.angle_alpha   90.00
_cell.angle_beta   90.00
_cell.angle_gamma   90.00
#
_symmetry.space_group_name_H-M   'P 1'
#
loop_
_entity.id
_entity.type
_entity.pdbx_description
1 polymer ?
#
loop_
_entity_poly.entity_id
_entity_poly.type
_entity_poly.pdbx_seq_one_letter_code
_entity_poly.pdbx_strand_id
1 'polypeptide(L)'
;MGFAKNRGLELADRGFGEIEGGLCLDHVTDACLAARLSEFATQDDCVVCGRACAAGETAHFAVPLEQLIDAVVETLRHFYAEAVEVLPWDNEEHAYVGPQLDTSEAVYDVAGGAFTAAYSDDILELINNAIGDEIVWTSWFTDGDTDGLDYAWDQFANIAMYQSRMVVGLGSPTDPPARLGNFLGSTLLYAKTEMGLVKSMPVGTPLYRGRLCEDAGSLRRHSDDLGPALNRPGFHAPSGFCDPAGLPVTSWE
;
A
#
# COMPACT_ATOMS: atom_id res chain seq x y z
N MET A 1 -14.27 23.89 -27.58
CA MET A 1 -13.48 22.66 -27.31
C MET A 1 -13.26 22.39 -25.82
N GLY A 2 -13.99 23.03 -24.89
CA GLY A 2 -13.80 22.82 -23.43
C GLY A 2 -14.65 21.69 -22.84
N PHE A 3 -15.95 21.65 -23.16
CA PHE A 3 -16.88 20.68 -22.54
C PHE A 3 -16.59 19.22 -22.88
N ALA A 4 -16.41 18.88 -24.15
CA ALA A 4 -16.13 17.50 -24.54
C ALA A 4 -14.78 16.98 -24.00
N LYS A 5 -13.78 17.86 -23.89
CA LYS A 5 -12.48 17.51 -23.31
C LYS A 5 -12.58 17.34 -21.79
N ASN A 6 -13.27 18.25 -21.10
CA ASN A 6 -13.47 18.16 -19.66
C ASN A 6 -14.28 16.92 -19.29
N ARG A 7 -15.34 16.60 -20.05
CA ARG A 7 -16.11 15.36 -19.88
C ARG A 7 -15.25 14.12 -20.13
N GLY A 8 -14.41 14.13 -21.16
CA GLY A 8 -13.47 13.03 -21.40
C GLY A 8 -12.44 12.85 -20.27
N LEU A 9 -11.98 13.93 -19.65
CA LEU A 9 -11.07 13.86 -18.48
C LEU A 9 -11.79 13.34 -17.23
N GLU A 10 -13.02 13.77 -16.99
CA GLU A 10 -13.85 13.32 -15.88
C GLU A 10 -14.16 11.82 -15.96
N LEU A 11 -14.53 11.31 -17.14
CA LEU A 11 -14.77 9.89 -17.38
C LEU A 11 -13.51 9.03 -17.17
N ALA A 12 -12.34 9.55 -17.57
CA ALA A 12 -11.07 8.87 -17.35
C ALA A 12 -10.67 8.85 -15.86
N ASP A 13 -10.87 9.96 -15.15
CA ASP A 13 -10.50 10.11 -13.74
C ASP A 13 -11.34 9.19 -12.84
N ARG A 14 -12.66 9.14 -13.07
CA ARG A 14 -13.59 8.29 -12.30
C ARG A 14 -13.43 6.79 -12.58
N GLY A 15 -12.87 6.40 -13.72
CA GLY A 15 -12.56 4.99 -14.03
C GLY A 15 -13.74 4.12 -14.50
N PHE A 16 -14.86 4.70 -14.92
CA PHE A 16 -15.99 3.97 -15.50
C PHE A 16 -16.80 4.83 -16.49
N GLY A 17 -17.48 4.18 -17.44
CA GLY A 17 -18.29 4.79 -18.50
C GLY A 17 -19.63 5.36 -18.02
N GLU A 18 -20.39 5.98 -18.93
CA GLU A 18 -21.70 6.56 -18.60
C GLU A 18 -22.73 5.47 -18.28
N ILE A 19 -23.44 5.65 -17.17
CA ILE A 19 -24.49 4.74 -16.73
C ILE A 19 -25.65 5.53 -16.14
N GLU A 20 -26.87 5.10 -16.46
CA GLU A 20 -28.11 5.73 -16.00
C GLU A 20 -28.97 4.69 -15.26
N GLY A 21 -29.79 5.15 -14.33
CA GLY A 21 -30.75 4.34 -13.58
C GLY A 21 -30.45 4.27 -12.09
N GLY A 22 -31.42 3.70 -11.35
CA GLY A 22 -31.33 3.51 -9.91
C GLY A 22 -31.18 2.05 -9.51
N LEU A 23 -30.65 1.82 -8.32
CA LEU A 23 -30.67 0.54 -7.61
C LEU A 23 -31.37 0.71 -6.26
N CYS A 24 -32.32 -0.16 -5.90
CA CYS A 24 -32.90 -0.11 -4.56
C CYS A 24 -31.83 -0.36 -3.49
N LEU A 25 -31.85 0.45 -2.42
CA LEU A 25 -30.97 0.22 -1.26
C LEU A 25 -31.21 -1.13 -0.60
N ASP A 26 -32.45 -1.66 -0.69
CA ASP A 26 -32.80 -2.99 -0.20
C ASP A 26 -32.01 -4.13 -0.88
N HIS A 27 -31.40 -3.88 -2.04
CA HIS A 27 -30.53 -4.85 -2.72
C HIS A 27 -29.10 -4.84 -2.19
N VAL A 28 -28.70 -3.83 -1.41
CA VAL A 28 -27.36 -3.73 -0.83
C VAL A 28 -27.37 -4.36 0.56
N THR A 29 -26.73 -5.51 0.71
CA THR A 29 -26.64 -6.25 1.97
C THR A 29 -25.46 -5.85 2.83
N ASP A 30 -24.43 -5.25 2.23
CA ASP A 30 -23.31 -4.68 2.99
C ASP A 30 -23.76 -3.41 3.74
N ALA A 31 -23.63 -3.43 5.07
CA ALA A 31 -24.14 -2.35 5.92
C ALA A 31 -23.35 -1.05 5.76
N CYS A 32 -22.05 -1.12 5.50
CA CYS A 32 -21.19 0.04 5.33
C CYS A 32 -21.47 0.72 3.98
N LEU A 33 -21.57 -0.07 2.91
CA LEU A 33 -21.95 0.39 1.59
C LEU A 33 -23.36 0.97 1.59
N ALA A 34 -24.33 0.30 2.21
CA ALA A 34 -25.70 0.80 2.32
C ALA A 34 -25.77 2.13 3.09
N ALA A 35 -25.01 2.25 4.19
CA ALA A 35 -24.95 3.51 4.95
C ALA A 35 -24.38 4.64 4.10
N ARG A 36 -23.28 4.40 3.38
CA ARG A 36 -22.67 5.39 2.47
C ARG A 36 -23.62 5.80 1.34
N LEU A 37 -24.29 4.85 0.72
CA LEU A 37 -25.19 5.10 -0.41
C LEU A 37 -26.51 5.78 0.00
N SER A 38 -26.93 5.63 1.26
CA SER A 38 -28.19 6.19 1.75
C SER A 38 -28.26 7.72 1.68
N GLU A 39 -27.12 8.41 1.69
CA GLU A 39 -27.05 9.88 1.55
C GLU A 39 -27.46 10.37 0.16
N PHE A 40 -27.31 9.49 -0.84
CA PHE A 40 -27.62 9.76 -2.24
C PHE A 40 -28.97 9.18 -2.66
N ALA A 41 -29.79 8.76 -1.70
CA ALA A 41 -31.06 8.12 -2.00
C ALA A 41 -32.00 9.07 -2.78
N THR A 42 -32.56 8.58 -3.87
CA THR A 42 -33.52 9.23 -4.75
C THR A 42 -34.82 8.41 -4.85
N GLN A 43 -35.73 8.91 -5.67
CA GLN A 43 -36.99 8.26 -6.03
C GLN A 43 -36.94 7.62 -7.43
N ASP A 44 -35.73 7.39 -7.96
CA ASP A 44 -35.56 6.85 -9.30
C ASP A 44 -35.99 5.37 -9.36
N ASP A 45 -36.34 4.93 -10.57
CA ASP A 45 -36.76 3.56 -10.81
C ASP A 45 -35.57 2.60 -10.70
N CYS A 46 -35.79 1.46 -10.05
CA CYS A 46 -34.76 0.44 -9.95
C CYS A 46 -34.70 -0.39 -11.23
N VAL A 47 -33.53 -0.40 -11.88
CA VAL A 47 -33.35 -1.12 -13.15
C VAL A 47 -33.31 -2.63 -13.01
N VAL A 48 -33.03 -3.14 -11.80
CA VAL A 48 -32.81 -4.56 -11.55
C VAL A 48 -34.10 -5.27 -11.12
N CYS A 49 -34.82 -4.74 -10.13
CA CYS A 49 -36.10 -5.32 -9.69
C CYS A 49 -37.34 -4.69 -10.36
N GLY A 50 -37.18 -3.60 -11.10
CA GLY A 50 -38.28 -2.89 -11.76
C GLY A 50 -39.20 -2.11 -10.82
N ARG A 51 -38.82 -1.91 -9.54
CA ARG A 51 -39.59 -1.06 -8.63
C ARG A 51 -39.54 0.38 -9.11
N ALA A 52 -40.72 0.93 -9.39
CA ALA A 52 -40.90 2.34 -9.75
C ALA A 52 -41.52 3.12 -8.58
N CYS A 53 -41.24 4.42 -8.52
CA CYS A 53 -41.84 5.30 -7.51
C CYS A 53 -43.36 5.42 -7.72
N ALA A 54 -44.15 5.07 -6.70
CA ALA A 54 -45.59 5.20 -6.78
C ALA A 54 -46.02 6.68 -6.69
N ALA A 55 -47.13 7.04 -7.35
CA ALA A 55 -47.66 8.39 -7.30
C ALA A 55 -48.00 8.81 -5.85
N GLY A 56 -47.19 9.73 -5.30
CA GLY A 56 -47.33 10.24 -3.93
C GLY A 56 -46.42 9.58 -2.89
N GLU A 57 -45.55 8.65 -3.28
CA GLU A 57 -44.50 8.11 -2.42
C GLU A 57 -43.41 9.17 -2.22
N THR A 58 -43.13 9.52 -0.97
CA THR A 58 -42.08 10.50 -0.61
C THR A 58 -40.81 9.82 -0.12
N ALA A 59 -40.82 8.49 0.05
CA ALA A 59 -39.68 7.74 0.53
C ALA A 59 -38.62 7.64 -0.57
N HIS A 60 -37.37 7.93 -0.22
CA HIS A 60 -36.23 7.71 -1.10
C HIS A 60 -35.77 6.27 -0.88
N PHE A 61 -35.77 5.46 -1.95
CA PHE A 61 -35.55 4.01 -1.84
C PHE A 61 -34.51 3.49 -2.83
N ALA A 62 -34.16 4.28 -3.84
CA ALA A 62 -33.16 3.93 -4.84
C ALA A 62 -31.92 4.83 -4.69
N VAL A 63 -30.78 4.36 -5.16
CA VAL A 63 -29.55 5.13 -5.30
C VAL A 63 -29.13 5.14 -6.77
N PRO A 64 -28.64 6.27 -7.31
CA PRO A 64 -28.10 6.30 -8.67
C PRO A 64 -26.97 5.29 -8.84
N LEU A 65 -26.98 4.53 -9.94
CA LEU A 65 -25.94 3.53 -10.22
C LEU A 65 -24.54 4.13 -10.29
N GLU A 66 -24.43 5.38 -10.74
CA GLU A 66 -23.16 6.11 -10.75
C GLU A 66 -22.52 6.19 -9.35
N GLN A 67 -23.31 6.43 -8.29
CA GLN A 67 -22.79 6.51 -6.93
C GLN A 67 -22.38 5.14 -6.38
N LEU A 68 -23.07 4.08 -6.79
CA LEU A 68 -22.69 2.71 -6.45
C LEU A 68 -21.35 2.35 -7.11
N ILE A 69 -21.24 2.56 -8.42
CA ILE A 69 -20.04 2.19 -9.17
C ILE A 69 -18.84 3.02 -8.71
N ASP A 70 -19.02 4.31 -8.42
CA ASP A 70 -17.95 5.14 -7.85
C ASP A 70 -17.39 4.56 -6.54
N ALA A 71 -18.28 4.15 -5.62
CA ALA A 71 -17.85 3.50 -4.37
C ALA A 71 -17.14 2.16 -4.60
N VAL A 72 -17.58 1.38 -5.59
CA VAL A 72 -16.94 0.12 -5.96
C VAL A 72 -15.58 0.35 -6.60
N VAL A 73 -15.46 1.30 -7.53
CA VAL A 73 -14.20 1.64 -8.21
C VAL A 73 -13.19 2.23 -7.23
N GLU A 74 -13.61 3.07 -6.28
CA GLU A 74 -12.74 3.54 -5.20
C GLU A 74 -12.18 2.37 -4.38
N THR A 75 -13.04 1.44 -3.99
CA THR A 75 -12.62 0.24 -3.23
C THR A 75 -11.70 -0.65 -4.07
N LEU A 76 -12.04 -0.83 -5.35
CA LEU A 76 -11.24 -1.59 -6.30
C LEU A 76 -9.84 -1.00 -6.44
N ARG A 77 -9.73 0.33 -6.63
CA ARG A 77 -8.44 1.04 -6.75
C ARG A 77 -7.61 1.05 -5.47
N HIS A 78 -8.24 0.87 -4.32
CA HIS A 78 -7.52 0.71 -3.06
C HIS A 78 -6.81 -0.66 -2.97
N PHE A 79 -7.47 -1.73 -3.42
CA PHE A 79 -6.93 -3.10 -3.33
C PHE A 79 -6.23 -3.58 -4.60
N TYR A 80 -6.52 -2.97 -5.75
CA TYR A 80 -6.05 -3.36 -7.07
C TYR A 80 -5.53 -2.16 -7.86
N ALA A 81 -4.46 -2.38 -8.63
CA ALA A 81 -3.94 -1.44 -9.61
C ALA A 81 -4.09 -2.03 -11.02
N GLU A 82 -4.10 -1.16 -12.03
CA GLU A 82 -4.00 -1.62 -13.41
C GLU A 82 -2.59 -2.21 -13.63
N ALA A 83 -2.52 -3.43 -14.14
CA ALA A 83 -1.27 -4.16 -14.32
C ALA A 83 -0.26 -3.40 -15.19
N VAL A 84 -0.74 -2.63 -16.16
CA VAL A 84 0.08 -1.79 -17.05
C VAL A 84 0.86 -0.71 -16.31
N GLU A 85 0.34 -0.22 -15.18
CA GLU A 85 0.95 0.88 -14.43
C GLU A 85 2.04 0.40 -13.46
N VAL A 86 1.94 -0.84 -12.97
CA VAL A 86 2.78 -1.34 -11.87
C VAL A 86 3.61 -2.58 -12.19
N LEU A 87 3.18 -3.45 -13.11
CA LEU A 87 3.89 -4.69 -13.42
C LEU A 87 4.86 -4.50 -14.58
N PRO A 88 6.06 -5.10 -14.51
CA PRO A 88 6.98 -5.11 -15.64
C PRO A 88 6.46 -6.02 -16.75
N TRP A 89 6.64 -5.57 -17.99
CA TRP A 89 6.29 -6.33 -19.19
C TRP A 89 7.44 -7.24 -19.64
N ASP A 90 7.16 -8.53 -19.82
CA ASP A 90 8.09 -9.48 -20.43
C ASP A 90 7.89 -9.52 -21.96
N ASN A 91 8.93 -9.15 -22.71
CA ASN A 91 8.91 -9.16 -24.17
C ASN A 91 9.03 -10.57 -24.78
N GLU A 92 9.57 -11.55 -24.05
CA GLU A 92 9.70 -12.92 -24.53
C GLU A 92 8.38 -13.68 -24.40
N GLU A 93 7.71 -13.56 -23.25
CA GLU A 93 6.42 -14.20 -22.98
C GLU A 93 5.22 -13.37 -23.45
N HIS A 94 5.43 -12.10 -23.79
CA HIS A 94 4.37 -11.15 -24.16
C HIS A 94 3.27 -11.04 -23.09
N ALA A 95 3.68 -10.96 -21.83
CA ALA A 95 2.77 -10.86 -20.68
C ALA A 95 3.38 -10.00 -19.55
N TYR A 96 2.53 -9.52 -18.64
CA TYR A 96 2.99 -8.91 -17.40
C TYR A 96 3.53 -9.96 -16.43
N VAL A 97 4.57 -9.61 -15.68
CA VAL A 97 5.15 -10.49 -14.67
C VAL A 97 4.47 -10.23 -13.33
N GLY A 98 3.56 -11.14 -12.93
CA GLY A 98 2.84 -11.06 -11.66
C GLY A 98 1.42 -11.63 -11.76
N PRO A 99 0.68 -11.65 -10.63
CA PRO A 99 -0.73 -12.03 -10.62
C PRO A 99 -1.54 -11.01 -11.43
N GLN A 100 -2.44 -11.54 -12.25
CA GLN A 100 -3.31 -10.79 -13.13
C GLN A 100 -4.72 -11.32 -12.96
N LEU A 101 -5.69 -10.41 -12.89
CA LEU A 101 -7.12 -10.70 -12.79
C LEU A 101 -7.84 -9.89 -13.85
N ASP A 102 -8.93 -10.43 -14.39
CA ASP A 102 -9.83 -9.63 -15.20
C ASP A 102 -10.74 -8.74 -14.32
N THR A 103 -11.42 -7.78 -14.93
CA THR A 103 -12.34 -6.88 -14.22
C THR A 103 -13.41 -7.65 -13.45
N SER A 104 -13.95 -8.73 -14.03
CA SER A 104 -15.03 -9.50 -13.42
C SER A 104 -14.59 -10.21 -12.13
N GLU A 105 -13.37 -10.78 -12.14
CA GLU A 105 -12.76 -11.41 -10.97
C GLU A 105 -12.46 -10.38 -9.88
N ALA A 106 -11.87 -9.23 -10.25
CA ALA A 106 -11.51 -8.18 -9.29
C ALA A 106 -12.75 -7.52 -8.66
N VAL A 107 -13.79 -7.24 -9.46
CA VAL A 107 -15.08 -6.72 -8.97
C VAL A 107 -15.79 -7.74 -8.09
N TYR A 108 -15.76 -9.03 -8.46
CA TYR A 108 -16.36 -10.07 -7.63
C TYR A 108 -15.67 -10.17 -6.26
N ASP A 109 -14.35 -10.02 -6.18
CA ASP A 109 -13.63 -10.08 -4.90
C ASP A 109 -14.04 -8.94 -3.96
N VAL A 110 -14.22 -7.72 -4.49
CA VAL A 110 -14.58 -6.55 -3.66
C VAL A 110 -16.08 -6.41 -3.40
N ALA A 111 -16.94 -6.84 -4.31
CA ALA A 111 -18.38 -6.55 -4.27
C ALA A 111 -19.29 -7.79 -4.32
N GLY A 112 -18.77 -8.99 -4.54
CA GLY A 112 -19.56 -10.21 -4.75
C GLY A 112 -20.45 -10.61 -3.57
N GLY A 113 -20.12 -10.18 -2.36
CA GLY A 113 -20.93 -10.39 -1.15
C GLY A 113 -21.81 -9.21 -0.74
N ALA A 114 -21.79 -8.11 -1.50
CA ALA A 114 -22.42 -6.86 -1.10
C ALA A 114 -23.90 -6.75 -1.47
N PHE A 115 -24.43 -7.70 -2.24
CA PHE A 115 -25.78 -7.64 -2.78
C PHE A 115 -26.66 -8.84 -2.43
N THR A 116 -27.98 -8.63 -2.52
CA THR A 116 -28.95 -9.71 -2.35
C THR A 116 -28.76 -10.80 -3.40
N ALA A 117 -28.73 -12.06 -2.98
CA ALA A 117 -28.48 -13.20 -3.87
C ALA A 117 -29.41 -13.30 -5.09
N ALA A 118 -30.62 -12.74 -5.02
CA ALA A 118 -31.57 -12.77 -6.13
C ALA A 118 -31.14 -11.90 -7.34
N TYR A 119 -30.29 -10.89 -7.10
CA TYR A 119 -29.95 -9.85 -8.07
C TYR A 119 -28.45 -9.57 -8.12
N SER A 120 -27.64 -10.35 -7.40
CA SER A 120 -26.20 -10.13 -7.28
C SER A 120 -25.51 -10.18 -8.64
N ASP A 121 -25.80 -11.22 -9.43
CA ASP A 121 -25.16 -11.40 -10.74
C ASP A 121 -25.51 -10.26 -11.70
N ASP A 122 -26.78 -9.84 -11.75
CA ASP A 122 -27.23 -8.71 -12.59
C ASP A 122 -26.54 -7.40 -12.19
N ILE A 123 -26.37 -7.15 -10.88
CA ILE A 123 -25.71 -5.93 -10.38
C ILE A 123 -24.22 -5.96 -10.70
N LEU A 124 -23.55 -7.09 -10.50
CA LEU A 124 -22.13 -7.24 -10.82
C LEU A 124 -21.89 -7.11 -12.32
N GLU A 125 -22.76 -7.65 -13.16
CA GLU A 125 -22.70 -7.47 -14.62
C GLU A 125 -22.83 -6.00 -15.02
N LEU A 126 -23.73 -5.24 -14.39
CA LEU A 126 -23.86 -3.79 -14.62
C LEU A 126 -22.58 -3.03 -14.25
N ILE A 127 -21.95 -3.39 -13.12
CA ILE A 127 -20.69 -2.79 -12.66
C ILE A 127 -19.56 -3.12 -13.64
N ASN A 128 -19.41 -4.40 -14.02
CA ASN A 128 -18.37 -4.85 -14.94
C ASN A 128 -18.49 -4.15 -16.29
N ASN A 129 -19.69 -4.08 -16.86
CA ASN A 129 -19.95 -3.39 -18.12
C ASN A 129 -19.65 -1.88 -18.05
N ALA A 130 -19.82 -1.27 -16.89
CA ALA A 130 -19.51 0.14 -16.70
C ALA A 130 -18.00 0.40 -16.62
N ILE A 131 -17.24 -0.49 -15.98
CA ILE A 131 -15.78 -0.37 -15.83
C ILE A 131 -15.07 -0.73 -17.14
N GLY A 132 -15.49 -1.81 -17.79
CA GLY A 132 -14.89 -2.35 -19.01
C GLY A 132 -14.07 -3.61 -18.76
N ASP A 133 -14.06 -4.52 -19.75
CA ASP A 133 -13.42 -5.83 -19.66
C ASP A 133 -11.97 -5.82 -20.16
N GLU A 134 -11.51 -4.73 -20.77
CA GLU A 134 -10.17 -4.61 -21.32
C GLU A 134 -9.07 -4.38 -20.27
N ILE A 135 -9.46 -4.03 -19.03
CA ILE A 135 -8.53 -3.72 -17.96
C ILE A 135 -8.05 -5.01 -17.29
N VAL A 136 -6.73 -5.13 -17.15
CA VAL A 136 -6.10 -6.20 -16.38
C VAL A 136 -5.67 -5.63 -15.03
N TRP A 137 -6.12 -6.26 -13.96
CA TRP A 137 -5.90 -5.83 -12.59
C TRP A 137 -4.83 -6.67 -11.91
N THR A 138 -4.16 -6.09 -10.92
CA THR A 138 -3.23 -6.80 -10.05
C THR A 138 -3.38 -6.32 -8.61
N SER A 139 -3.22 -7.24 -7.66
CA SER A 139 -3.27 -6.93 -6.22
C SER A 139 -1.91 -6.50 -5.66
N TRP A 140 -0.86 -6.45 -6.48
CA TRP A 140 0.49 -6.09 -6.05
C TRP A 140 0.71 -4.59 -6.13
N PHE A 141 1.48 -4.05 -5.17
CA PHE A 141 1.89 -2.64 -5.14
C PHE A 141 0.71 -1.67 -5.08
N THR A 142 -0.35 -2.07 -4.37
CA THR A 142 -1.55 -1.28 -4.13
C THR A 142 -1.53 -0.73 -2.72
N ASP A 143 -2.32 0.31 -2.45
CA ASP A 143 -2.41 0.90 -1.11
C ASP A 143 -2.81 -0.17 -0.08
N GLY A 144 -3.78 -1.05 -0.42
CA GLY A 144 -4.20 -2.15 0.44
C GLY A 144 -3.10 -3.21 0.71
N ASP A 145 -2.16 -3.39 -0.22
CA ASP A 145 -1.00 -4.30 -0.08
C ASP A 145 0.13 -3.66 0.75
N THR A 146 0.38 -2.37 0.56
CA THR A 146 1.53 -1.69 1.17
C THR A 146 1.20 -0.95 2.47
N ASP A 147 -0.05 -0.57 2.76
CA ASP A 147 -0.42 0.25 3.94
C ASP A 147 0.13 -0.29 5.27
N GLY A 148 0.04 -1.61 5.47
CA GLY A 148 0.57 -2.25 6.67
C GLY A 148 2.10 -2.25 6.74
N LEU A 149 2.75 -2.41 5.59
CA LEU A 149 4.21 -2.44 5.47
C LEU A 149 4.80 -1.02 5.53
N ASP A 150 4.18 -0.05 4.89
CA ASP A 150 4.54 1.36 4.90
C ASP A 150 4.40 1.93 6.31
N TYR A 151 3.29 1.65 6.99
CA TYR A 151 3.14 2.03 8.39
C TYR A 151 4.20 1.38 9.28
N ALA A 152 4.46 0.08 9.11
CA ALA A 152 5.49 -0.62 9.88
C ALA A 152 6.90 -0.08 9.59
N TRP A 153 7.20 0.27 8.34
CA TRP A 153 8.44 0.87 7.89
C TRP A 153 8.61 2.28 8.45
N ASP A 154 7.58 3.12 8.40
CA ASP A 154 7.59 4.47 8.97
C ASP A 154 7.79 4.44 10.47
N GLN A 155 7.14 3.51 11.17
CA GLN A 155 7.36 3.29 12.60
C GLN A 155 8.82 2.87 12.87
N PHE A 156 9.35 1.92 12.10
CA PHE A 156 10.74 1.50 12.20
C PHE A 156 11.70 2.67 11.94
N ALA A 157 11.51 3.43 10.86
CA ALA A 157 12.35 4.56 10.47
C ALA A 157 12.29 5.68 11.53
N ASN A 158 11.12 5.99 12.06
CA ASN A 158 10.96 6.95 13.14
C ASN A 158 11.73 6.53 14.40
N ILE A 159 11.60 5.26 14.80
CA ILE A 159 12.33 4.71 15.94
C ILE A 159 13.84 4.79 15.68
N ALA A 160 14.30 4.32 14.53
CA ALA A 160 15.70 4.31 14.14
C ALA A 160 16.31 5.73 14.14
N MET A 161 15.61 6.70 13.56
CA MET A 161 16.12 8.06 13.39
C MET A 161 16.09 8.86 14.70
N TYR A 162 15.02 8.74 15.47
CA TYR A 162 14.69 9.69 16.54
C TYR A 162 14.66 9.09 17.95
N GLN A 163 14.55 7.77 18.12
CA GLN A 163 14.37 7.15 19.44
C GLN A 163 15.52 6.23 19.85
N SER A 164 15.83 5.20 19.05
CA SER A 164 16.94 4.29 19.28
C SER A 164 17.51 3.78 17.97
N ARG A 165 18.81 3.98 17.79
CA ARG A 165 19.58 3.51 16.63
C ARG A 165 20.12 2.09 16.79
N MET A 166 20.09 1.55 18.01
CA MET A 166 20.75 0.29 18.35
C MET A 166 19.76 -0.71 18.94
N VAL A 167 19.95 -1.98 18.59
CA VAL A 167 19.20 -3.14 19.11
C VAL A 167 20.01 -3.76 20.26
N VAL A 168 20.27 -2.98 21.30
CA VAL A 168 21.03 -3.41 22.48
C VAL A 168 20.19 -3.21 23.74
N GLY A 169 20.26 -4.17 24.67
CA GLY A 169 19.47 -4.12 25.90
C GLY A 169 17.97 -4.13 25.63
N LEU A 170 17.49 -5.19 24.97
CA LEU A 170 16.07 -5.42 24.68
C LEU A 170 15.31 -5.58 26.00
N GLY A 171 14.85 -4.46 26.56
CA GLY A 171 14.08 -4.38 27.79
C GLY A 171 12.66 -4.90 27.58
N SER A 172 11.67 -4.05 27.83
CA SER A 172 10.28 -4.37 27.52
C SER A 172 10.07 -4.52 26.01
N PRO A 173 9.16 -5.40 25.55
CA PRO A 173 8.78 -5.52 24.14
C PRO A 173 8.26 -4.22 23.51
N THR A 174 7.80 -3.28 24.34
CA THR A 174 7.34 -1.94 23.93
C THR A 174 8.47 -0.94 23.76
N ASP A 175 9.66 -1.24 24.26
CA ASP A 175 10.78 -0.31 24.24
C ASP A 175 11.28 -0.13 22.80
N PRO A 176 11.76 1.08 22.42
CA PRO A 176 12.21 1.35 21.07
C PRO A 176 13.26 0.36 20.52
N PRO A 177 14.29 -0.07 21.28
CA PRO A 177 15.24 -1.10 20.82
C PRO A 177 14.59 -2.46 20.53
N ALA A 178 13.60 -2.88 21.35
CA ALA A 178 12.91 -4.15 21.20
C ALA A 178 12.00 -4.15 19.98
N ARG A 179 11.28 -3.05 19.74
CA ARG A 179 10.47 -2.85 18.52
C ARG A 179 11.34 -2.89 17.26
N LEU A 180 12.51 -2.24 17.29
CA LEU A 180 13.46 -2.25 16.18
C LEU A 180 13.97 -3.67 15.89
N GLY A 181 14.34 -4.41 16.92
CA GLY A 181 14.79 -5.80 16.81
C GLY A 181 13.71 -6.74 16.27
N ASN A 182 12.46 -6.59 16.72
CA ASN A 182 11.33 -7.39 16.23
C ASN A 182 11.07 -7.14 14.73
N PHE A 183 11.06 -5.88 14.29
CA PHE A 183 10.89 -5.54 12.88
C PHE A 183 11.99 -6.18 12.02
N LEU A 184 13.26 -5.97 12.39
CA LEU A 184 14.40 -6.56 11.68
C LEU A 184 14.36 -8.09 11.67
N GLY A 185 13.91 -8.72 12.76
CA GLY A 185 13.74 -10.17 12.85
C GLY A 185 12.71 -10.69 11.85
N SER A 186 11.56 -10.02 11.73
CA SER A 186 10.54 -10.33 10.73
C SER A 186 11.06 -10.15 9.30
N THR A 187 11.73 -9.04 9.01
CA THR A 187 12.34 -8.81 7.67
C THR A 187 13.41 -9.85 7.36
N LEU A 188 14.22 -10.26 8.35
CA LEU A 188 15.28 -11.24 8.18
C LEU A 188 14.73 -12.62 7.79
N LEU A 189 13.54 -12.98 8.28
CA LEU A 189 12.88 -14.23 7.89
C LEU A 189 12.71 -14.26 6.37
N TYR A 190 12.00 -13.28 5.79
CA TYR A 190 11.79 -13.16 4.34
C TYR A 190 13.11 -13.08 3.56
N ALA A 191 14.03 -12.21 3.99
CA ALA A 191 15.32 -12.03 3.32
C ALA A 191 16.17 -13.31 3.28
N LYS A 192 16.07 -14.15 4.32
CA LYS A 192 16.82 -15.41 4.41
C LYS A 192 16.12 -16.57 3.71
N THR A 193 14.84 -16.80 3.98
CA THR A 193 14.13 -18.01 3.54
C THR A 193 13.68 -17.94 2.10
N GLU A 194 13.21 -16.77 1.65
CA GLU A 194 12.58 -16.64 0.34
C GLU A 194 13.53 -16.09 -0.71
N MET A 195 14.34 -15.08 -0.34
CA MET A 195 15.19 -14.38 -1.31
C MET A 195 16.67 -14.78 -1.27
N GLY A 196 17.12 -15.54 -0.27
CA GLY A 196 18.51 -15.97 -0.15
C GLY A 196 19.54 -14.83 -0.05
N LEU A 197 19.11 -13.65 0.45
CA LEU A 197 19.92 -12.42 0.50
C LEU A 197 20.90 -12.38 1.68
N VAL A 198 20.71 -13.24 2.68
CA VAL A 198 21.53 -13.27 3.89
C VAL A 198 22.74 -14.17 3.67
N LYS A 199 23.94 -13.58 3.69
CA LYS A 199 25.21 -14.32 3.59
C LYS A 199 25.94 -14.31 4.93
N SER A 200 26.40 -15.48 5.35
CA SER A 200 27.29 -15.60 6.50
C SER A 200 28.69 -15.11 6.13
N MET A 201 29.24 -14.22 6.96
CA MET A 201 30.63 -13.77 6.85
C MET A 201 31.52 -14.67 7.72
N PRO A 202 32.56 -15.32 7.17
CA PRO A 202 33.46 -16.15 7.95
C PRO A 202 34.14 -15.36 9.07
N VAL A 203 34.37 -16.03 10.21
CA VAL A 203 35.16 -15.47 11.30
C VAL A 203 36.57 -15.15 10.80
N GLY A 204 37.09 -13.98 11.18
CA GLY A 204 38.39 -13.50 10.72
C GLY A 204 38.36 -12.81 9.35
N THR A 205 37.18 -12.62 8.73
CA THR A 205 37.06 -11.77 7.54
C THR A 205 37.53 -10.35 7.88
N PRO A 206 38.55 -9.80 7.18
CA PRO A 206 39.03 -8.46 7.45
C PRO A 206 37.99 -7.43 7.03
N LEU A 207 37.61 -6.56 7.97
CA LEU A 207 36.76 -5.39 7.70
C LEU A 207 37.63 -4.13 7.68
N TYR A 208 37.39 -3.27 6.71
CA TYR A 208 38.11 -2.00 6.55
C TYR A 208 37.14 -0.83 6.72
N ARG A 209 37.40 0.05 7.67
CA ARG A 209 36.68 1.33 7.80
C ARG A 209 37.49 2.43 7.13
N GLY A 210 36.97 2.96 6.02
CA GLY A 210 37.52 4.16 5.40
C GLY A 210 37.29 5.39 6.28
N ARG A 211 38.29 6.27 6.38
CA ARG A 211 38.17 7.58 7.04
C ARG A 211 38.70 8.67 6.13
N LEU A 212 37.96 9.77 6.05
CA LEU A 212 38.44 10.98 5.41
C LEU A 212 39.49 11.63 6.32
N CYS A 213 40.67 11.88 5.78
CA CYS A 213 41.76 12.58 6.46
C CYS A 213 42.56 13.37 5.43
N GLU A 214 43.16 14.49 5.86
CA GLU A 214 44.04 15.29 5.01
C GLU A 214 45.39 14.60 4.77
N ASP A 215 45.87 13.85 5.75
CA ASP A 215 47.10 13.04 5.66
C ASP A 215 46.88 11.65 6.24
N ALA A 216 47.09 10.61 5.43
CA ALA A 216 46.96 9.21 5.82
C ALA A 216 47.98 8.79 6.90
N GLY A 217 49.13 9.47 7.00
CA GLY A 217 50.13 9.26 8.04
C GLY A 217 49.66 9.68 9.44
N SER A 218 48.63 10.54 9.51
CA SER A 218 48.06 11.04 10.76
C SER A 218 47.03 10.10 11.40
N LEU A 219 46.59 9.06 10.69
CA LEU A 219 45.61 8.08 11.19
C LEU A 219 46.28 7.11 12.18
N ARG A 220 45.77 7.02 13.41
CA ARG A 220 46.24 6.00 14.34
C ARG A 220 45.59 4.67 13.98
N ARG A 221 46.42 3.65 13.72
CA ARG A 221 45.98 2.30 13.34
C ARG A 221 45.70 1.44 14.59
N HIS A 222 44.93 1.97 15.54
CA HIS A 222 44.58 1.28 16.78
C HIS A 222 43.06 1.18 16.94
N SER A 223 42.57 0.15 17.63
CA SER A 223 41.14 -0.11 17.83
C SER A 223 40.39 1.08 18.44
N ASP A 224 41.05 1.84 19.30
CA ASP A 224 40.46 2.99 19.99
C ASP A 224 40.16 4.17 19.03
N ASP A 225 40.76 4.15 17.84
CA ASP A 225 40.50 5.11 16.76
C ASP A 225 39.52 4.55 15.72
N LEU A 226 38.78 3.47 16.04
CA LEU A 226 37.68 2.93 15.25
C LEU A 226 36.30 3.44 15.70
N GLY A 227 36.23 4.29 16.73
CA GLY A 227 34.98 4.94 17.19
C GLY A 227 34.44 6.01 16.22
N PRO A 228 33.46 6.83 16.62
CA PRO A 228 33.05 8.00 15.86
C PRO A 228 34.23 8.91 15.53
N ALA A 229 34.13 9.68 14.44
CA ALA A 229 35.12 10.71 14.14
C ALA A 229 35.23 11.66 15.35
N LEU A 230 36.44 11.79 15.91
CA LEU A 230 36.72 12.72 16.99
C LEU A 230 36.36 14.14 16.53
N ASN A 231 35.47 14.81 17.26
CA ASN A 231 35.24 16.23 17.09
C ASN A 231 36.58 16.96 17.27
N ARG A 232 37.07 17.62 16.21
CA ARG A 232 38.27 18.44 16.26
C ARG A 232 37.88 19.92 16.42
N PRO A 233 38.71 20.77 17.05
CA PRO A 233 38.44 22.20 17.08
C PRO A 233 38.28 22.75 15.67
N GLY A 234 37.12 23.31 15.33
CA GLY A 234 36.79 23.81 13.98
C GLY A 234 36.16 22.79 13.03
N PHE A 235 36.03 21.52 13.42
CA PHE A 235 35.34 20.48 12.64
C PHE A 235 34.46 19.62 13.55
N HIS A 236 33.15 19.89 13.50
CA HIS A 236 32.14 19.02 14.12
C HIS A 236 31.80 17.90 13.13
N ALA A 237 32.27 16.69 13.42
CA ALA A 237 31.78 15.54 12.67
C ALA A 237 30.33 15.28 13.13
N PRO A 238 29.36 15.18 12.20
CA PRO A 238 28.03 14.73 12.58
C PRO A 238 28.18 13.34 13.22
N SER A 239 27.51 13.12 14.36
CA SER A 239 27.46 11.80 15.00
C SER A 239 27.04 10.76 13.94
N GLY A 240 27.91 9.78 13.69
CA GLY A 240 27.66 8.74 12.70
C GLY A 240 26.42 7.90 13.06
N PHE A 241 25.81 7.29 12.04
CA PHE A 241 24.62 6.46 12.12
C PHE A 241 24.72 5.33 13.18
N CYS A 242 25.93 4.87 13.52
CA CYS A 242 26.18 3.75 14.46
C CYS A 242 26.93 4.13 15.75
N ASP A 243 27.06 5.43 16.09
CA ASP A 243 27.93 5.85 17.19
C ASP A 243 27.11 6.49 18.35
N PRO A 244 26.95 5.83 19.52
CA PRO A 244 26.46 6.49 20.72
C PRO A 244 27.48 7.53 21.19
N ALA A 245 27.01 8.66 21.72
CA ALA A 245 27.89 9.59 22.41
C ALA A 245 28.53 8.89 23.62
N GLY A 246 29.85 8.68 23.58
CA GLY A 246 30.64 8.18 24.71
C GLY A 246 30.83 6.68 24.82
N LEU A 247 30.42 5.87 23.83
CA LEU A 247 30.69 4.42 23.83
C LEU A 247 31.61 4.03 22.66
N PRO A 248 32.79 3.44 22.92
CA PRO A 248 33.60 2.83 21.87
C PRO A 248 32.91 1.57 21.37
N VAL A 249 32.30 1.63 20.18
CA VAL A 249 31.63 0.48 19.54
C VAL A 249 32.65 -0.41 18.81
N THR A 250 33.67 -0.88 19.53
CA THR A 250 34.57 -1.97 19.09
C THR A 250 35.03 -2.79 20.30
N SER A 251 34.08 -3.36 21.04
CA SER A 251 34.37 -4.56 21.85
C SER A 251 33.49 -5.68 21.32
N TRP A 252 34.09 -6.48 20.45
CA TRP A 252 33.62 -7.83 20.16
C TRP A 252 34.65 -8.74 20.81
N GLU A 253 34.29 -9.37 21.93
CA GLU A 253 34.99 -10.55 22.44
C GLU A 253 34.60 -11.79 21.62
#